data_AF-A0A100VT72-F1
#
_entry.id   AF-A0A100VT72-F1
#
_cell.length_a   1.000
_cell.length_b   1.000
_cell.length_c   1.000
_cell.angle_alpha   90.00
_cell.angle_beta   90.00
_cell.angle_gamma   90.00
#
_symmetry.space_group_name_H-M   'P 1'
#
loop_
_entity.id
_entity.type
_entity.pdbx_description
1 polymer ?
#
loop_
_entity_poly.entity_id
_entity_poly.type
_entity_poly.pdbx_seq_one_letter_code
_entity_poly.pdbx_strand_id
1 'polypeptide(L)'
;MSCVELGSPQEQLEIYDGAVYGEVKQVKVDLKQEGFTGTKEKIRYILVEAESSWNTEVDSQLIIATNYTWGFDFKEGNKYLIYFSEADGELSSSPCSLTIEMNNINQATEIFGEGYPPKQQVNVEHKMWFMFEQDIDLYIVGVVVFAAIFVFFMRVRKKKRKV
;
A
#
# COMPACT_ATOMS: atom_id res chain seq x y z
N MET A 1 5.26 -18.04 -12.32
CA MET A 1 6.08 -18.08 -11.09
C MET A 1 5.44 -19.11 -10.18
N SER A 2 6.22 -20.06 -9.66
CA SER A 2 5.72 -21.09 -8.74
C SER A 2 6.17 -20.74 -7.33
N CYS A 3 5.23 -20.67 -6.40
CA CYS A 3 5.55 -20.60 -4.97
C CYS A 3 6.03 -21.97 -4.49
N VAL A 4 6.87 -21.97 -3.45
CA VAL A 4 7.19 -23.19 -2.71
C VAL A 4 5.94 -23.68 -1.97
N GLU A 5 5.87 -24.97 -1.62
CA GLU A 5 4.74 -25.48 -0.84
C GLU A 5 4.56 -24.67 0.44
N LEU A 6 3.32 -24.24 0.67
CA LEU A 6 2.94 -23.47 1.85
C LEU A 6 2.97 -24.42 3.05
N GLY A 7 3.82 -24.10 4.03
CA GLY A 7 3.76 -24.72 5.35
C GLY A 7 2.49 -24.36 6.11
N SER A 8 2.36 -24.90 7.31
CA SER A 8 1.28 -24.56 8.24
C SER A 8 1.22 -23.05 8.54
N PRO A 9 0.07 -22.50 8.97
CA PRO A 9 -0.04 -21.09 9.32
C PRO A 9 1.04 -20.62 10.32
N GLN A 10 1.40 -21.45 11.29
CA GLN A 10 2.45 -21.16 12.26
C GLN A 10 3.85 -21.14 11.64
N GLU A 11 4.16 -22.09 10.75
CA GLU A 11 5.46 -22.10 10.06
C GLU A 11 5.63 -20.85 9.20
N GLN A 12 4.57 -20.30 8.62
CA GLN A 12 4.65 -19.02 7.90
C GLN A 12 4.93 -17.85 8.83
N LEU A 13 4.38 -17.87 10.03
CA LEU A 13 4.66 -16.83 11.02
C LEU A 13 6.15 -16.82 11.42
N GLU A 14 6.88 -17.94 11.30
CA GLU A 14 8.33 -17.99 11.52
C GLU A 14 9.15 -17.45 10.33
N ILE A 15 8.57 -17.42 9.12
CA ILE A 15 9.23 -16.95 7.90
C ILE A 15 9.06 -15.44 7.71
N TYR A 16 7.90 -14.89 8.11
CA TYR A 16 7.54 -13.49 7.95
C TYR A 16 7.76 -12.69 9.24
N ASP A 17 7.90 -11.38 9.13
CA ASP A 17 8.15 -10.50 10.29
C ASP A 17 6.92 -10.40 11.21
N GLY A 18 5.72 -10.58 10.65
CA GLY A 18 4.51 -10.73 11.45
C GLY A 18 3.28 -11.09 10.65
N ALA A 19 2.18 -11.26 11.37
CA ALA A 19 0.85 -11.40 10.81
C ALA A 19 -0.12 -10.43 11.47
N VAL A 20 -1.08 -9.95 10.70
CA VAL A 20 -2.14 -9.07 11.18
C VAL A 20 -3.50 -9.65 10.80
N TYR A 21 -4.45 -9.57 11.73
CA TYR A 21 -5.85 -9.80 11.47
C TYR A 21 -6.59 -8.46 11.51
N GLY A 22 -7.34 -8.16 10.46
CA GLY A 22 -8.05 -6.90 10.34
C GLY A 22 -8.93 -6.78 9.11
N GLU A 23 -9.71 -5.70 9.07
CA GLU A 23 -10.61 -5.37 7.96
C GLU A 23 -9.87 -4.55 6.90
N VAL A 24 -10.01 -4.93 5.63
CA VAL A 24 -9.51 -4.12 4.52
C VAL A 24 -10.46 -2.96 4.28
N LYS A 25 -10.01 -1.73 4.57
CA LYS A 25 -10.82 -0.52 4.41
C LYS A 25 -10.76 0.03 2.99
N GLN A 26 -9.60 -0.10 2.35
CA GLN A 26 -9.39 0.47 1.02
C GLN A 26 -8.33 -0.32 0.25
N VAL A 27 -8.55 -0.48 -1.05
CA VAL A 27 -7.56 -1.04 -1.97
C VAL A 27 -7.24 0.00 -3.05
N LYS A 28 -5.96 0.29 -3.26
CA LYS A 28 -5.50 1.20 -4.31
C LYS A 28 -4.31 0.65 -5.06
N VAL A 29 -4.11 1.19 -6.26
CA VAL A 29 -2.95 0.89 -7.09
C VAL A 29 -2.17 2.17 -7.27
N ASP A 30 -0.87 2.08 -7.04
CA ASP A 30 0.07 3.17 -7.23
C ASP A 30 1.11 2.79 -8.29
N LEU A 31 1.58 3.78 -9.03
CA LEU A 31 2.65 3.61 -10.00
C LEU A 31 3.95 4.15 -9.38
N LYS A 32 4.76 3.26 -8.80
CA LYS A 32 6.07 3.64 -8.26
C LYS A 32 7.13 3.66 -9.37
N GLN A 33 8.00 4.66 -9.33
CA GLN A 33 9.18 4.75 -10.17
C GLN A 33 10.41 5.02 -9.30
N GLU A 34 11.47 4.25 -9.50
CA GLU A 34 12.75 4.54 -8.86
C GLU A 34 13.46 5.72 -9.56
N GLY A 35 13.59 6.84 -8.87
CA GLY A 35 14.23 8.04 -9.42
C GLY A 35 13.49 8.60 -10.64
N PHE A 36 14.21 9.28 -11.54
CA PHE A 36 13.62 9.94 -12.72
C PHE A 36 13.57 9.05 -13.98
N THR A 37 14.35 7.97 -14.01
CA THR A 37 14.49 7.10 -15.20
C THR A 37 14.32 5.62 -14.87
N GLY A 38 13.92 5.27 -13.64
CA GLY A 38 13.72 3.89 -13.24
C GLY A 38 12.53 3.25 -13.94
N THR A 39 12.43 1.93 -13.79
CA THR A 39 11.27 1.18 -14.24
C THR A 39 10.04 1.58 -13.43
N LYS A 40 8.93 1.77 -14.16
CA LYS A 40 7.62 2.03 -13.55
C LYS A 40 6.99 0.70 -13.16
N GLU A 41 6.69 0.55 -11.89
CA GLU A 41 6.08 -0.66 -11.34
C GLU A 41 4.73 -0.33 -10.72
N LYS A 42 3.73 -1.14 -11.04
CA LYS A 42 2.42 -1.06 -10.40
C LYS A 42 2.45 -1.86 -9.12
N ILE A 43 2.16 -1.19 -8.01
CA ILE A 43 2.06 -1.82 -6.70
C ILE A 43 0.63 -1.63 -6.20
N ARG A 44 0.07 -2.69 -5.63
CA ARG A 44 -1.24 -2.62 -4.99
C ARG A 44 -1.03 -2.36 -3.50
N TYR A 45 -1.69 -1.36 -2.97
CA TYR A 45 -1.68 -1.01 -1.56
C TYR A 45 -3.04 -1.32 -0.95
N ILE A 46 -3.02 -1.94 0.22
CA ILE A 46 -4.22 -2.22 1.01
C ILE A 46 -4.12 -1.48 2.34
N LEU A 47 -5.16 -0.74 2.68
CA LEU A 47 -5.35 -0.13 3.99
C LEU A 47 -6.10 -1.12 4.86
N VAL A 48 -5.48 -1.55 5.96
CA VAL A 48 -6.03 -2.52 6.90
C VAL A 48 -6.28 -1.81 8.23
N GLU A 49 -7.49 -1.95 8.77
CA GLU A 49 -7.84 -1.62 10.14
C GLU A 49 -7.59 -2.86 11.01
N ALA A 50 -6.51 -2.81 11.78
CA ALA A 50 -6.01 -3.95 12.53
C ALA A 50 -6.78 -4.15 13.83
N GLU A 51 -7.13 -5.40 14.11
CA GLU A 51 -7.76 -5.84 15.36
C GLU A 51 -6.76 -6.56 16.26
N SER A 52 -5.87 -7.36 15.68
CA SER A 52 -4.76 -7.99 16.41
C SER A 52 -3.59 -8.32 15.48
N SER A 53 -2.40 -8.46 16.05
CA SER A 53 -1.20 -8.90 15.34
C SER A 53 -0.39 -9.92 16.13
N TRP A 54 0.49 -10.63 15.43
CA TRP A 54 1.39 -11.64 16.00
C TRP A 54 2.82 -11.40 15.51
N ASN A 55 3.81 -11.80 16.33
CA ASN A 55 5.24 -11.49 16.27
C ASN A 55 5.62 -10.01 16.38
N THR A 56 4.89 -9.13 15.70
CA THR A 56 5.17 -7.70 15.63
C THR A 56 3.93 -6.91 16.04
N GLU A 57 4.09 -6.00 17.01
CA GLU A 57 3.05 -5.04 17.37
C GLU A 57 2.87 -4.02 16.24
N VAL A 58 1.62 -3.74 15.89
CA VAL A 58 1.28 -2.80 14.81
C VAL A 58 0.34 -1.70 15.30
N ASP A 59 0.27 -0.61 14.53
CA ASP A 59 -0.71 0.46 14.78
C ASP A 59 -2.12 0.03 14.34
N SER A 60 -3.15 0.79 14.70
CA SER A 60 -4.55 0.43 14.36
C SER A 60 -4.88 0.50 12.88
N GLN A 61 -4.10 1.25 12.11
CA GLN A 61 -4.18 1.28 10.65
C GLN A 61 -2.81 1.11 10.04
N LEU A 62 -2.73 0.24 9.05
CA LEU A 62 -1.51 -0.07 8.30
C LEU A 62 -1.80 -0.08 6.81
N ILE A 63 -0.77 0.26 6.05
CA ILE A 63 -0.75 0.15 4.61
C ILE A 63 0.21 -0.98 4.26
N ILE A 64 -0.30 -2.02 3.62
CA ILE A 64 0.49 -3.17 3.17
C ILE A 64 0.58 -3.11 1.64
N ALA A 65 1.80 -3.19 1.11
CA ALA A 65 2.06 -3.35 -0.30
C ALA A 65 1.90 -4.81 -0.72
N THR A 66 1.31 -5.07 -1.89
CA THR A 66 1.30 -6.39 -2.50
C THR A 66 1.47 -6.27 -4.01
N ASN A 67 1.84 -7.36 -4.65
CA ASN A 67 2.05 -7.35 -6.09
C ASN A 67 0.73 -7.14 -6.83
N TYR A 68 0.72 -6.22 -7.79
CA TYR A 68 -0.48 -5.91 -8.58
C TYR A 68 -1.03 -7.07 -9.41
N THR A 69 -0.13 -7.89 -9.99
CA THR A 69 -0.46 -8.89 -11.02
C THR A 69 -0.76 -10.28 -10.44
N TRP A 70 -0.05 -10.67 -9.39
CA TRP A 70 -0.14 -12.03 -8.83
C TRP A 70 -0.28 -12.06 -7.31
N GLY A 71 -0.34 -10.89 -6.65
CA GLY A 71 -0.69 -10.79 -5.24
C GLY A 71 -2.14 -11.19 -4.97
N PHE A 72 -2.45 -11.40 -3.69
CA PHE A 72 -3.79 -11.77 -3.27
C PHE A 72 -4.82 -10.67 -3.62
N ASP A 73 -6.02 -11.08 -4.04
CA ASP A 73 -7.08 -10.17 -4.44
C ASP A 73 -7.97 -9.78 -3.26
N PHE A 74 -7.49 -8.82 -2.48
CA PHE A 74 -8.20 -8.27 -1.31
C PHE A 74 -9.48 -7.55 -1.71
N LYS A 75 -10.53 -7.75 -0.91
CA LYS A 75 -11.82 -7.06 -1.06
C LYS A 75 -12.07 -6.11 0.10
N GLU A 76 -12.50 -4.91 -0.23
CA GLU A 76 -12.90 -3.91 0.78
C GLU A 76 -14.07 -4.42 1.62
N GLY A 77 -14.02 -4.15 2.93
CA GLY A 77 -15.01 -4.60 3.92
C GLY A 77 -14.80 -6.03 4.43
N ASN A 78 -13.94 -6.81 3.80
CA ASN A 78 -13.63 -8.18 4.25
C ASN A 78 -12.47 -8.18 5.25
N LYS A 79 -12.48 -9.19 6.13
CA LYS A 79 -11.46 -9.40 7.15
C LYS A 79 -10.54 -10.54 6.76
N TYR A 80 -9.24 -10.32 6.97
CA TYR A 80 -8.20 -11.24 6.55
C TYR A 80 -7.15 -11.39 7.63
N LEU A 81 -6.55 -12.58 7.68
CA LEU A 81 -5.24 -12.81 8.25
C LEU A 81 -4.20 -12.63 7.15
N ILE A 82 -3.30 -11.66 7.34
CA ILE A 82 -2.32 -11.22 6.35
C ILE A 82 -0.93 -11.32 6.97
N TYR A 83 -0.05 -12.09 6.34
CA TYR A 83 1.37 -12.11 6.69
C TYR A 83 2.09 -10.99 5.96
N PHE A 84 3.00 -10.35 6.67
CA PHE A 84 3.77 -9.24 6.14
C PHE A 84 5.25 -9.35 6.49
N SER A 85 6.07 -8.81 5.61
CA SER A 85 7.47 -8.48 5.88
C SER A 85 7.64 -6.98 5.89
N GLU A 86 8.54 -6.49 6.72
CA GLU A 86 8.93 -5.09 6.81
C GLU A 86 10.32 -4.90 6.19
N ALA A 87 10.40 -4.04 5.19
CA ALA A 87 11.66 -3.62 4.60
C ALA A 87 11.64 -2.10 4.41
N ASP A 88 12.69 -1.41 4.87
CA ASP A 88 12.83 0.05 4.79
C ASP A 88 11.62 0.84 5.35
N GLY A 89 10.92 0.28 6.35
CA GLY A 89 9.73 0.86 6.96
C GLY A 89 8.45 0.74 6.13
N GLU A 90 8.46 -0.02 5.03
CA GLU A 90 7.27 -0.40 4.28
C GLU A 90 6.88 -1.85 4.59
N LEU A 91 5.60 -2.06 4.90
CA LEU A 91 5.03 -3.40 5.06
C LEU A 91 4.65 -3.95 3.70
N SER A 92 5.01 -5.20 3.44
CA SER A 92 4.68 -5.88 2.19
C SER A 92 4.17 -7.30 2.43
N SER A 93 3.15 -7.70 1.69
CA SER A 93 2.63 -9.06 1.68
C SER A 93 3.07 -9.76 0.41
N SER A 94 3.80 -10.86 0.60
CA SER A 94 4.26 -11.71 -0.49
C SER A 94 3.06 -12.37 -1.18
N PRO A 95 3.04 -12.43 -2.52
CA PRO A 95 2.09 -13.25 -3.27
C PRO A 95 2.13 -14.75 -2.93
N CYS A 96 3.25 -15.21 -2.38
CA CYS A 96 3.42 -16.58 -1.89
C CYS A 96 3.14 -16.71 -0.40
N SER A 97 2.60 -15.69 0.26
CA SER A 97 2.11 -15.83 1.63
C SER A 97 0.71 -16.43 1.64
N LEU A 98 0.40 -17.18 2.68
CA LEU A 98 -0.96 -17.68 2.92
C LEU A 98 -1.82 -16.56 3.46
N THR A 99 -2.61 -15.94 2.59
CA THR A 99 -3.66 -15.02 3.03
C THR A 99 -4.94 -15.78 3.26
N ILE A 100 -5.58 -15.59 4.42
CA ILE A 100 -6.79 -16.30 4.79
C ILE A 100 -7.91 -15.29 5.05
N GLU A 101 -9.01 -15.40 4.31
CA GLU A 101 -10.23 -14.65 4.64
C GLU A 101 -10.88 -15.28 5.87
N MET A 102 -11.09 -14.47 6.90
CA MET A 102 -11.62 -14.92 8.18
C MET A 102 -12.65 -13.94 8.69
N ASN A 103 -13.84 -14.43 9.02
CA ASN A 103 -14.91 -13.58 9.56
C ASN A 103 -14.81 -13.38 11.09
N ASN A 104 -13.95 -14.14 11.76
CA ASN A 104 -13.83 -14.12 13.22
C ASN A 104 -12.38 -14.33 13.67
N ILE A 105 -11.92 -13.45 14.56
CA ILE A 105 -10.61 -13.47 15.18
C ILE A 105 -10.31 -14.76 15.95
N ASN A 106 -11.34 -15.43 16.50
CA ASN A 106 -11.19 -16.66 17.25
C ASN A 106 -10.48 -17.75 16.44
N GLN A 107 -10.65 -17.77 15.11
CA GLN A 107 -9.92 -18.71 14.24
C GLN A 107 -8.42 -18.44 14.25
N ALA A 108 -8.02 -17.17 14.25
CA ALA A 108 -6.61 -16.79 14.36
C ALA A 108 -6.08 -17.05 15.78
N THR A 109 -6.88 -16.80 16.83
CA THR A 109 -6.51 -17.09 18.22
C THR A 109 -6.34 -18.58 18.50
N GLU A 110 -7.17 -19.45 17.91
CA GLU A 110 -7.01 -20.91 18.01
C GLU A 110 -5.71 -21.41 17.37
N ILE A 111 -5.24 -20.71 16.34
CA ILE A 111 -4.01 -21.03 15.62
C ILE A 111 -2.80 -20.45 16.38
N PHE A 112 -2.75 -19.14 16.60
CA PHE A 112 -1.53 -18.47 17.10
C PHE A 112 -1.53 -18.19 18.59
N GLY A 113 -2.67 -18.38 19.28
CA GLY A 113 -2.88 -17.88 20.63
C GLY A 113 -3.27 -16.40 20.67
N GLU A 114 -3.25 -15.84 21.88
CA GLU A 114 -3.54 -14.42 22.10
C GLU A 114 -2.54 -13.54 21.34
N GLY A 115 -3.07 -12.65 20.49
CA GLY A 115 -2.29 -11.67 19.75
C GLY A 115 -2.10 -10.37 20.51
N TYR A 116 -1.31 -9.46 19.94
CA TYR A 116 -1.16 -8.11 20.43
C TYR A 116 -2.31 -7.23 19.90
N PRO A 117 -2.99 -6.45 20.77
CA PRO A 117 -3.91 -5.43 20.30
C PRO A 117 -3.13 -4.28 19.63
N PRO A 118 -3.79 -3.41 18.85
CA PRO A 118 -3.13 -2.27 18.22
C PRO A 118 -2.42 -1.38 19.25
N LYS A 119 -1.15 -1.12 19.01
CA LYS A 119 -0.27 -0.36 19.92
C LYS A 119 -0.74 1.08 20.13
N GLN A 120 -1.17 1.72 19.04
CA GLN A 120 -1.68 3.08 19.04
C GLN A 120 -2.72 3.27 17.95
N GLN A 121 -3.63 4.22 18.19
CA GLN A 121 -4.64 4.60 17.22
C GLN A 121 -4.08 5.62 16.23
N VAL A 122 -4.01 5.24 14.95
CA VAL A 122 -3.52 6.11 13.87
C VAL A 122 -4.54 6.18 12.73
N ASN A 123 -4.55 7.29 12.01
CA ASN A 123 -5.32 7.41 10.77
C ASN A 123 -4.37 7.71 9.61
N VAL A 124 -4.21 6.72 8.73
CA VAL A 124 -3.32 6.81 7.55
C VAL A 124 -4.08 6.76 6.22
N GLU A 125 -5.41 6.84 6.26
CA GLU A 125 -6.27 6.85 5.06
C GLU A 125 -5.90 7.99 4.10
N HIS A 126 -5.51 9.15 4.63
CA HIS A 126 -5.06 10.28 3.82
C HIS A 126 -3.83 9.96 2.95
N LYS A 127 -2.98 9.00 3.34
CA LYS A 127 -1.83 8.57 2.53
C LYS A 127 -2.29 7.84 1.27
N MET A 128 -3.39 7.09 1.35
CA MET A 128 -3.99 6.42 0.20
C MET A 128 -4.49 7.43 -0.85
N TRP A 129 -4.90 8.63 -0.45
CA TRP A 129 -5.41 9.63 -1.39
C TRP A 129 -4.39 10.06 -2.45
N PHE A 130 -3.10 10.04 -2.11
CA PHE A 130 -2.01 10.44 -3.01
C PHE A 130 -1.50 9.31 -3.92
N MET A 131 -2.03 8.10 -3.80
CA MET A 131 -1.66 6.97 -4.66
C MET A 131 -2.47 7.03 -5.96
N PHE A 132 -1.76 7.04 -7.09
CA PHE A 132 -2.34 7.16 -8.42
C PHE A 132 -1.73 6.15 -9.37
N GLU A 133 -2.60 5.44 -10.11
CA GLU A 133 -2.16 4.49 -11.13
C GLU A 133 -1.59 5.20 -12.39
N GLN A 134 -1.86 6.50 -12.54
CA GLN A 134 -1.49 7.26 -13.72
C GLN A 134 -0.16 7.99 -13.54
N ASP A 135 0.60 8.02 -14.63
CA ASP A 135 1.82 8.79 -14.77
C ASP A 135 1.52 10.29 -14.85
N ILE A 136 1.61 10.98 -13.72
CA ILE A 136 1.33 12.42 -13.59
C ILE A 136 2.48 13.29 -14.11
N ASP A 137 3.66 12.73 -14.39
CA ASP A 137 4.85 13.51 -14.79
C ASP A 137 4.59 14.29 -16.07
N LEU A 138 3.94 13.67 -17.06
CA LEU A 138 3.63 14.32 -18.33
C LEU A 138 2.64 15.47 -18.16
N TYR A 139 1.69 15.34 -17.22
CA TYR A 139 0.74 16.39 -16.90
C TYR A 139 1.44 17.59 -16.22
N ILE A 140 2.34 17.32 -15.27
CA ILE A 140 3.13 18.35 -14.58
C ILE A 140 3.99 19.13 -15.58
N VAL A 141 4.70 18.43 -16.48
CA VAL A 141 5.50 19.07 -17.53
C VAL A 141 4.62 19.94 -18.42
N GLY A 142 3.45 19.45 -18.82
CA GLY A 142 2.48 20.22 -19.60
C GLY A 142 2.04 21.53 -18.92
N VAL A 143 1.71 21.47 -17.63
CA VAL A 143 1.31 22.66 -16.85
C VAL A 143 2.44 23.67 -16.72
N VAL A 144 3.67 23.21 -16.45
CA VAL A 144 4.84 24.09 -16.32
C VAL A 144 5.16 24.80 -17.64
N VAL A 145 5.14 24.07 -18.76
CA VAL A 145 5.36 24.66 -20.10
C VAL A 145 4.26 25.66 -20.44
N PHE A 146 2.99 25.32 -20.17
CA PHE A 146 1.86 26.22 -20.42
C PHE A 146 1.96 27.51 -19.59
N ALA A 147 2.30 27.40 -18.30
CA ALA A 147 2.53 28.55 -17.43
C ALA A 147 3.68 29.43 -17.94
N ALA A 148 4.78 28.83 -18.39
CA ALA A 148 5.91 29.57 -18.96
C ALA A 148 5.52 30.34 -20.24
N ILE A 149 4.77 29.70 -21.16
CA ILE A 149 4.25 30.34 -22.37
C ILE A 149 3.29 31.48 -22.02
N PHE A 150 2.38 31.27 -21.07
CA PHE A 150 1.42 32.27 -20.62
C PHE A 150 2.12 33.50 -20.03
N VAL A 151 3.13 33.29 -19.16
CA VAL A 151 3.95 34.38 -18.59
C VAL A 151 4.73 35.11 -19.69
N PHE A 152 5.32 34.38 -20.64
CA PHE A 152 6.02 34.99 -21.77
C PHE A 152 5.09 35.87 -22.62
N PHE A 153 3.92 35.35 -22.96
CA PHE A 153 2.91 36.07 -23.73
C PHE A 153 2.40 37.32 -23.01
N MET A 154 2.17 37.23 -21.71
CA MET A 154 1.82 38.38 -20.84
C MET A 154 2.92 39.45 -20.84
N ARG A 155 4.21 39.05 -20.79
CA ARG A 155 5.34 40.00 -20.87
C ARG A 155 5.42 40.69 -22.23
N VAL A 156 5.23 39.96 -23.33
CA VAL A 156 5.22 40.53 -24.69
C VAL A 156 4.07 41.53 -24.87
N ARG A 157 2.85 41.18 -24.41
CA ARG A 157 1.69 42.08 -24.46
C ARG A 157 1.89 43.35 -23.64
N LYS A 158 2.48 43.26 -22.43
CA LYS A 158 2.80 44.45 -21.63
C LYS A 158 3.82 45.37 -22.32
N LYS A 159 4.77 44.81 -23.07
CA LYS A 159 5.78 45.60 -23.79
C LYS A 159 5.18 46.34 -24.99
N LYS A 160 4.27 45.71 -25.75
CA LYS A 160 3.55 46.35 -26.88
C LYS A 160 2.55 47.43 -26.46
N ARG A 161 2.08 47.43 -25.21
CA ARG A 161 1.14 48.44 -24.68
C ARG A 161 1.84 49.71 -24.14
N LYS A 162 3.18 49.71 -24.06
CA LYS A 162 4.01 50.84 -23.60
C LYS A 162 4.74 51.58 -24.74
N VAL A 163 4.62 51.10 -25.98
CA VAL A 163 5.06 51.76 -27.21
C VAL A 163 3.82 52.35 -27.87
#